data_AF-A0A2M7WE58-F1
#
_entry.id   AF-A0A2M7WE58-F1
#
_cell.length_a   1.000
_cell.length_b   1.000
_cell.length_c   1.000
_cell.angle_alpha   90.00
_cell.angle_beta   90.00
_cell.angle_gamma   90.00
#
_symmetry.space_group_name_H-M   'P 1'
#
loop_
_entity.id
_entity.type
_entity.pdbx_description
1 polymer ?
#
loop_
_entity_poly.entity_id
_entity_poly.type
_entity_poly.pdbx_seq_one_letter_code
_entity_poly.pdbx_strand_id
1 'polypeptide(L)'
;MLGEEQLARLSVSSDVWVWEENWQALRVFLACSGSWRVIEGRRSALDLPSVHAAMQMLGVGDQADCLERVQTLEGEALRVWG
;
A
#
# COMPACT_ATOMS: atom_id res chain seq x y z
N MET A 1 -21.06 -15.75 -7.68
CA MET A 1 -20.93 -14.96 -8.92
C MET A 1 -21.41 -13.56 -8.60
N LEU A 2 -20.56 -12.53 -8.77
CA LEU A 2 -20.93 -11.15 -8.46
C LEU A 2 -21.90 -10.62 -9.53
N GLY A 3 -22.91 -9.85 -9.15
CA GLY A 3 -23.87 -9.23 -10.09
C GLY A 3 -23.21 -8.12 -10.93
N GLU A 4 -23.80 -7.81 -12.08
CA GLU A 4 -23.28 -6.80 -13.03
C GLU A 4 -23.07 -5.42 -12.39
N GLU A 5 -23.95 -5.00 -11.47
CA GLU A 5 -23.76 -3.76 -10.70
C GLU A 5 -22.52 -3.80 -9.79
N GLN A 6 -22.21 -4.96 -9.23
CA GLN A 6 -21.07 -5.15 -8.35
C GLN A 6 -19.75 -5.20 -9.13
N LEU A 7 -19.80 -5.70 -10.37
CA LEU A 7 -18.71 -5.58 -11.35
C LEU A 7 -18.52 -4.13 -11.82
N ALA A 8 -19.61 -3.38 -12.06
CA ALA A 8 -19.54 -1.97 -12.47
C ALA A 8 -18.94 -1.05 -11.39
N ARG A 9 -19.19 -1.32 -10.10
CA ARG A 9 -18.51 -0.62 -9.00
C ARG A 9 -17.01 -0.93 -8.92
N LEU A 10 -16.60 -2.13 -9.37
CA LEU A 10 -15.20 -2.54 -9.43
C LEU A 10 -14.51 -2.05 -10.71
N SER A 11 -15.27 -1.69 -11.76
CA SER A 11 -14.74 -1.33 -13.09
C SER A 11 -14.44 0.16 -13.27
N VAL A 12 -14.57 0.98 -12.22
CA VAL A 12 -14.08 2.35 -12.27
C VAL A 12 -12.57 2.33 -11.97
N SER A 13 -11.79 1.95 -12.99
CA SER A 13 -10.37 2.30 -13.02
C SER A 13 -10.27 3.77 -13.34
N SER A 14 -10.46 4.63 -12.34
CA SER A 14 -10.03 6.02 -12.45
C SER A 14 -8.51 6.02 -12.37
N ASP A 15 -7.82 6.42 -13.44
CA ASP A 15 -6.39 6.67 -13.38
C ASP A 15 -6.13 7.67 -12.25
N VAL A 16 -5.40 7.23 -11.21
CA VAL A 16 -5.05 8.06 -10.06
C VAL A 16 -3.70 8.67 -10.34
N TRP A 17 -3.67 10.00 -10.48
CA TRP A 17 -2.43 10.74 -10.61
C TRP A 17 -1.68 10.72 -9.28
N VAL A 18 -0.39 10.43 -9.37
CA VAL A 18 0.52 10.38 -8.22
C VAL A 18 1.68 11.28 -8.54
N TRP A 19 1.98 12.21 -7.64
CA TRP A 19 3.13 13.08 -7.72
C TRP A 19 4.42 12.24 -7.80
N GLU A 20 5.37 12.66 -8.64
CA GLU A 20 6.59 11.90 -8.96
C GLU A 20 7.38 11.53 -7.70
N GLU A 21 7.47 12.45 -6.75
CA GLU A 21 8.14 12.26 -5.46
C GLU A 21 7.50 11.17 -4.58
N ASN A 22 6.22 10.85 -4.80
CA ASN A 22 5.50 9.82 -4.04
C ASN A 22 5.50 8.46 -4.75
N TRP A 23 5.95 8.41 -6.00
CA TRP A 23 5.86 7.20 -6.82
C TRP A 23 6.65 6.04 -6.22
N GLN A 24 7.85 6.30 -5.70
CA GLN A 24 8.69 5.27 -5.10
C GLN A 24 8.04 4.67 -3.84
N ALA A 25 7.52 5.51 -2.94
CA ALA A 25 6.82 5.06 -1.73
C ALA A 25 5.55 4.26 -2.06
N LEU A 26 4.77 4.71 -3.04
CA LEU A 26 3.59 3.97 -3.50
C LEU A 26 3.96 2.58 -4.03
N ARG A 27 5.04 2.47 -4.83
CA ARG A 27 5.49 1.17 -5.35
C ARG A 27 5.93 0.22 -4.24
N VAL A 28 6.63 0.73 -3.22
CA VAL A 28 6.99 -0.06 -2.03
C VAL A 28 5.73 -0.52 -1.29
N PHE A 29 4.79 0.39 -1.03
CA PHE A 29 3.53 0.08 -0.36
C PHE A 29 2.73 -1.00 -1.10
N LEU A 30 2.57 -0.86 -2.43
CA LEU A 30 1.84 -1.83 -3.25
C LEU A 30 2.53 -3.20 -3.28
N ALA A 31 3.86 -3.24 -3.33
CA ALA A 31 4.63 -4.48 -3.24
C ALA A 31 4.40 -5.23 -1.92
N CYS A 32 4.07 -4.50 -0.85
CA CYS A 32 3.78 -5.05 0.48
C CYS A 32 2.28 -5.21 0.79
N SER A 33 1.38 -4.97 -0.17
CA SER A 33 -0.08 -4.95 0.06
C SER A 33 -0.69 -6.26 0.58
N GLY A 34 0.03 -7.38 0.44
CA GLY A 34 -0.34 -8.69 1.01
C GLY A 34 0.28 -8.99 2.38
N SER A 35 1.25 -8.20 2.84
CA SER A 35 2.07 -8.49 4.02
C SER A 35 1.60 -7.73 5.26
N TRP A 36 0.30 -7.78 5.53
CA TRP A 36 -0.28 -7.17 6.73
C TRP A 36 -0.06 -8.04 7.96
N ARG A 37 0.35 -7.40 9.05
CA ARG A 37 0.20 -7.91 10.41
C ARG A 37 -1.27 -7.84 10.81
N VAL A 38 -1.74 -8.90 11.46
CA VAL A 38 -3.12 -9.06 11.91
C VAL A 38 -3.15 -9.22 13.43
N ILE A 39 -3.92 -8.36 14.09
CA ILE A 39 -4.15 -8.38 15.54
C ILE A 39 -5.66 -8.49 15.74
N GLU A 40 -6.11 -9.47 16.53
CA GLU A 40 -7.54 -9.72 16.79
C GLU A 40 -8.38 -9.85 15.50
N GLY A 41 -7.80 -10.41 14.44
CA GLY A 41 -8.46 -10.59 13.15
C GLY A 41 -8.55 -9.32 12.27
N ARG A 42 -7.96 -8.20 12.71
CA ARG A 42 -7.92 -6.93 11.98
C ARG A 42 -6.52 -6.59 11.50
N ARG A 43 -6.42 -5.90 10.38
CA ARG A 43 -5.13 -5.39 9.88
C ARG A 43 -4.66 -4.28 10.83
N SER A 44 -3.40 -4.32 11.23
CA SER A 44 -2.86 -3.34 12.17
C SER A 44 -1.67 -2.55 11.62
N ALA A 45 -0.81 -3.20 10.82
CA ALA A 45 0.37 -2.60 10.22
C ALA A 45 0.91 -3.52 9.12
N LEU A 46 1.77 -3.01 8.23
CA LEU A 46 2.62 -3.77 7.34
C LEU A 46 3.77 -4.40 8.12
N ASP A 47 4.24 -5.55 7.62
CA ASP A 47 5.44 -6.19 8.14
C ASP A 47 6.70 -5.41 7.73
N LEU A 48 7.39 -4.81 8.71
CA LEU A 48 8.58 -3.99 8.48
C LEU A 48 9.73 -4.73 7.75
N PRO A 49 10.05 -5.99 8.06
CA PRO A 49 10.99 -6.78 7.25
C PRO A 49 10.60 -6.86 5.77
N SER A 50 9.31 -7.08 5.48
CA SER A 50 8.80 -7.09 4.10
C SER A 50 8.95 -5.72 3.43
N VAL A 51 8.67 -4.63 4.15
CA VAL A 51 8.87 -3.25 3.65
C VAL A 51 10.34 -2.98 3.35
N HIS A 52 11.24 -3.35 4.27
CA HIS A 52 12.67 -3.21 4.07
C HIS A 52 13.17 -4.01 2.86
N ALA A 53 12.74 -5.27 2.72
CA ALA A 53 13.07 -6.09 1.55
C ALA A 53 12.58 -5.47 0.24
N ALA A 54 11.35 -4.93 0.22
CA ALA A 54 10.82 -4.23 -0.94
C ALA A 54 11.64 -2.97 -1.29
N MET A 55 12.05 -2.19 -0.29
CA MET A 55 12.94 -1.04 -0.49
C MET A 55 14.28 -1.43 -1.11
N GLN A 56 14.87 -2.54 -0.66
CA GLN A 56 16.11 -3.08 -1.24
C GLN A 56 15.90 -3.51 -2.71
N MET A 57 14.84 -4.26 -2.99
CA MET A 57 14.53 -4.74 -4.35
C MET A 57 14.23 -3.61 -5.33
N LEU A 58 13.62 -2.52 -4.86
CA LEU A 58 13.24 -1.37 -5.69
C LEU A 58 14.31 -0.28 -5.78
N GLY A 59 15.46 -0.47 -5.12
CA GLY A 59 16.58 0.47 -5.16
C GLY A 59 16.25 1.81 -4.51
N VAL A 60 15.59 1.81 -3.36
CA VAL A 60 15.27 3.03 -2.61
C VAL A 60 16.56 3.66 -2.05
N GLY A 61 16.80 4.91 -2.42
CA GLY A 61 17.97 5.67 -1.97
C GLY A 61 17.80 6.15 -0.52
N ASP A 62 16.82 7.03 -0.30
CA ASP A 62 16.47 7.50 1.05
C ASP A 62 15.38 6.60 1.65
N GLN A 63 15.82 5.57 2.36
CA GLN A 63 14.91 4.61 3.00
C GLN A 63 14.14 5.22 4.16
N ALA A 64 14.67 6.27 4.82
CA ALA A 64 13.99 6.90 5.94
C ALA A 64 12.79 7.73 5.47
N ASP A 65 12.99 8.60 4.48
CA ASP A 65 11.90 9.36 3.85
C ASP A 65 10.87 8.42 3.20
N CYS A 66 11.34 7.38 2.49
CA CYS A 66 10.44 6.42 1.89
C CYS A 66 9.58 5.67 2.93
N LEU A 67 10.16 5.32 4.09
CA LEU A 67 9.42 4.64 5.15
C LEU A 67 8.30 5.52 5.71
N GLU A 68 8.57 6.80 5.97
CA GLU A 68 7.58 7.76 6.47
C GLU A 68 6.39 7.90 5.49
N ARG A 69 6.67 7.98 4.19
CA ARG A 69 5.63 8.03 3.15
C ARG A 69 4.84 6.72 3.06
N VAL A 70 5.49 5.57 3.19
CA VAL A 70 4.82 4.26 3.23
C VAL A 70 3.89 4.17 4.44
N GLN A 71 4.31 4.64 5.61
CA GLN A 71 3.49 4.67 6.82
C GLN A 71 2.28 5.62 6.68
N THR A 72 2.44 6.71 5.92
CA THR A 72 1.30 7.58 5.57
C THR A 72 0.26 6.83 4.73
N LEU A 73 0.69 6.08 3.70
CA LEU A 73 -0.21 5.25 2.89
C LEU A 73 -0.85 4.11 3.69
N GLU A 74 -0.08 3.49 4.58
CA GLU A 74 -0.55 2.47 5.53
C GLU A 74 -1.67 3.02 6.42
N GLY A 75 -1.47 4.19 7.03
CA GLY A 75 -2.47 4.84 7.87
C GLY A 75 -3.80 5.07 7.14
N GLU A 76 -3.75 5.58 5.90
CA GLU A 76 -4.96 5.77 5.09
C GLU A 76 -5.62 4.46 4.67
N ALA A 77 -4.82 3.44 4.31
CA ALA A 77 -5.35 2.11 3.99
C ALA A 77 -6.04 1.47 5.19
N LEU A 78 -5.49 1.61 6.40
CA LEU A 78 -6.11 1.16 7.65
C LEU A 78 -7.37 1.96 7.98
N ARG A 79 -7.40 3.26 7.68
CA ARG A 79 -8.61 4.08 7.87
C ARG A 79 -9.78 3.60 7.00
N VAL A 80 -9.51 3.07 5.82
CA VAL A 80 -10.54 2.59 4.86
C VAL A 80 -10.86 1.10 5.03
N TRP A 81 -9.86 0.26 5.30
CA TRP A 81 -9.96 -1.21 5.27
C TRP A 81 -9.46 -1.93 6.53
N GLY A 82 -9.11 -1.20 7.59
CA GLY A 82 -8.65 -1.74 8.88
C GLY A 82 -9.74 -2.39 9.73
#